data_AF-A0A067QYJ6-F1
#
_entry.id   AF-A0A067QYJ6-F1
#
_cell.length_a   1.000
_cell.length_b   1.000
_cell.length_c   1.000
_cell.angle_alpha   90.00
_cell.angle_beta   90.00
_cell.angle_gamma   90.00
#
_symmetry.space_group_name_H-M   'P 1'
#
loop_
_entity.id
_entity.type
_entity.pdbx_description
1 polymer ?
#
loop_
_entity_poly.entity_id
_entity_poly.type
_entity_poly.pdbx_seq_one_letter_code
_entity_poly.pdbx_strand_id
1 'polypeptide(L)'
;MFTMVGHLKYIFSLQKYLHTLAILRPVLHSGGTRICKSKHRIASLFPALRINSLSSQTHSFSPEYPTSDACDPHKSQHKTDSDSDDENTFHDEQDEDILVSVITKGERLSSSEWQAITDQVCAKSRIINCYNIDAVVIEICGRLTQLEMGLSYIEHLSVSGRKLNIATIAQVMKMCYLCRAKGIDEQLVLSMYEDLRSRCPVLDAYTAENAIVGLCLTKHWKLGLDLLDMTKLTCTPGGFAYNALVKTAYDNGELNIGQQLVNELLKLGRHIKPEVFHAQLDYYDRTSANHKLQRWKLVEGFLRVFVENDLKPTVDIAERIRAWYLEAMGPNTEVHAEFTTLTARGICKSCQKNLNPINVTNEEFRALQSAFMDRVVVGGDVFRKTTPEEINEFKNFVKNTAPYDMVIDGLNIAFTGGPKKAQSPQSHARTLHHVVKYFVNKSKKVLVLGRKHMQSWPPRYMDYIYRNSHVFLAQNL
;
A
#
# COMPACT_ATOMS: atom_id res chain seq x y z
N MET A 1 -50.42 8.00 -10.41
CA MET A 1 -49.65 9.10 -11.03
C MET A 1 -48.77 9.73 -9.96
N PHE A 2 -47.62 9.10 -9.68
CA PHE A 2 -46.41 9.72 -9.11
C PHE A 2 -45.27 8.89 -9.69
N THR A 3 -44.64 9.45 -10.71
CA THR A 3 -43.49 8.91 -11.42
C THR A 3 -42.26 8.96 -10.52
N MET A 4 -41.80 7.81 -10.01
CA MET A 4 -40.40 7.66 -9.57
C MET A 4 -39.57 7.13 -10.74
N VAL A 5 -39.49 7.95 -11.80
CA VAL A 5 -38.49 7.85 -12.85
C VAL A 5 -37.43 8.90 -12.52
N GLY A 6 -36.33 8.47 -11.92
CA GLY A 6 -35.19 9.35 -11.62
C GLY A 6 -34.33 8.78 -10.50
N HIS A 7 -33.06 8.50 -10.81
CA HIS A 7 -31.96 8.15 -9.89
C HIS A 7 -31.69 6.67 -9.57
N LEU A 8 -31.73 5.78 -10.56
CA LEU A 8 -31.00 4.49 -10.54
C LEU A 8 -29.94 4.39 -11.67
N LYS A 9 -29.40 5.54 -12.10
CA LYS A 9 -28.47 5.65 -13.25
C LYS A 9 -26.97 5.76 -12.89
N TYR A 10 -26.58 5.50 -11.65
CA TYR A 10 -25.17 5.54 -11.26
C TYR A 10 -24.78 4.27 -10.51
N ILE A 11 -24.60 3.19 -11.26
CA ILE A 11 -23.88 2.02 -10.76
C ILE A 11 -22.93 1.57 -11.88
N PHE A 12 -21.67 1.35 -11.50
CA PHE A 12 -20.59 0.68 -12.22
C PHE A 12 -19.69 1.51 -13.15
N SER A 13 -18.42 1.64 -12.74
CA SER A 13 -17.22 1.81 -13.57
C SER A 13 -16.03 1.28 -12.74
N LEU A 14 -15.58 0.03 -12.98
CA LEU A 14 -14.36 -0.37 -13.74
C LEU A 14 -13.04 0.09 -13.10
N GLN A 15 -12.42 -0.76 -12.28
CA GLN A 15 -11.47 -1.82 -12.69
C GLN A 15 -10.49 -1.38 -13.78
N LYS A 16 -9.66 -0.39 -13.46
CA LYS A 16 -8.41 -0.10 -14.18
C LYS A 16 -7.26 -0.66 -13.38
N TYR A 17 -6.88 -1.94 -13.59
CA TYR A 17 -5.45 -2.35 -13.58
C TYR A 17 -5.13 -3.83 -13.95
N LEU A 18 -6.10 -4.74 -14.18
CA LEU A 18 -5.77 -6.18 -14.24
C LEU A 18 -6.21 -6.93 -15.51
N HIS A 19 -6.14 -6.30 -16.69
CA HIS A 19 -6.31 -7.03 -17.95
C HIS A 19 -4.99 -7.40 -18.68
N THR A 20 -3.84 -6.92 -18.22
CA THR A 20 -2.54 -7.18 -18.85
C THR A 20 -2.02 -8.60 -18.58
N LEU A 21 -2.45 -9.27 -17.49
CA LEU A 21 -1.98 -10.63 -17.14
C LEU A 21 -2.78 -11.77 -17.78
N ALA A 22 -4.00 -11.52 -18.29
CA ALA A 22 -4.84 -12.57 -18.87
C ALA A 22 -4.53 -12.90 -20.34
N ILE A 23 -3.79 -12.04 -21.06
CA ILE A 23 -3.47 -12.23 -22.48
C ILE A 23 -2.20 -13.09 -22.68
N LEU A 24 -1.35 -13.25 -21.66
CA LEU A 24 -0.09 -14.00 -21.76
C LEU A 24 -0.20 -15.47 -21.39
N ARG A 25 -1.28 -15.91 -20.73
CA ARG A 25 -1.45 -17.30 -20.30
C ARG A 25 -1.52 -18.33 -21.44
N PRO A 26 -2.12 -18.03 -22.62
CA PRO A 26 -2.13 -18.98 -23.74
C PRO A 26 -0.80 -19.06 -24.51
N VAL A 27 0.11 -18.09 -24.36
CA VAL A 27 1.37 -18.02 -25.13
C VAL A 27 2.47 -18.89 -24.51
N LEU A 28 2.32 -19.30 -23.25
CA LEU A 28 3.34 -20.02 -22.49
C LEU A 28 3.12 -21.53 -22.33
N HIS A 29 2.01 -22.09 -22.83
CA HIS A 29 1.73 -23.54 -22.73
C HIS A 29 1.43 -24.14 -24.10
N SER A 30 2.49 -24.51 -24.82
CA SER A 30 2.43 -25.52 -25.88
C SER A 30 3.57 -26.51 -25.70
N GLY A 31 3.28 -27.65 -25.06
CA GLY A 31 4.19 -28.78 -24.99
C GLY A 31 3.92 -29.77 -23.86
N GLY A 32 3.32 -30.92 -24.21
CA GLY A 32 3.62 -32.21 -23.57
C GLY A 32 2.96 -32.53 -22.23
N THR A 33 1.91 -33.35 -22.28
CA THR A 33 1.34 -34.12 -21.18
C THR A 33 2.37 -35.03 -20.51
N ARG A 34 2.65 -34.82 -19.21
CA ARG A 34 2.95 -35.91 -18.25
C ARG A 34 2.33 -35.59 -16.90
N ILE A 35 1.44 -36.49 -16.48
CA ILE A 35 0.78 -36.52 -15.18
C ILE A 35 1.82 -36.93 -14.13
N CYS A 36 2.01 -36.10 -13.10
CA CYS A 36 2.62 -36.56 -11.85
C CYS A 36 1.93 -35.87 -10.66
N LYS A 37 1.37 -36.70 -9.78
CA LYS A 37 0.63 -36.31 -8.57
C LYS A 37 1.62 -35.84 -7.49
N SER A 38 1.47 -34.63 -6.95
CA SER A 38 1.87 -34.30 -5.57
C SER A 38 1.19 -33.03 -5.06
N LYS A 39 1.15 -32.91 -3.74
CA LYS A 39 0.16 -32.23 -2.88
C LYS A 39 0.17 -30.69 -2.96
N HIS A 40 -1.02 -30.11 -2.81
CA HIS A 40 -1.29 -28.66 -2.77
C HIS A 40 -0.66 -27.97 -1.54
N ARG A 41 0.18 -26.95 -1.79
CA ARG A 41 0.32 -25.73 -0.96
C ARG A 41 0.23 -24.55 -1.91
N ILE A 42 -0.78 -23.70 -1.74
CA ILE A 42 -1.00 -22.51 -2.56
C ILE A 42 -0.12 -21.40 -1.97
N ALA A 43 0.97 -21.07 -2.65
CA ALA A 43 1.78 -19.89 -2.40
C ALA A 43 1.28 -18.74 -3.30
N SER A 44 1.05 -17.57 -2.69
CA SER A 44 0.72 -16.32 -3.36
C SER A 44 1.89 -15.85 -4.23
N LEU A 45 1.65 -15.69 -5.54
CA LEU A 45 2.61 -15.18 -6.51
C LEU A 45 2.12 -13.83 -7.06
N PHE A 46 2.67 -12.74 -6.54
CA PHE A 46 2.66 -11.41 -7.18
C PHE A 46 4.09 -10.86 -7.15
N PRO A 47 4.71 -10.46 -8.28
CA PRO A 47 5.91 -9.64 -8.26
C PRO A 47 5.54 -8.15 -8.26
N ALA A 48 5.99 -7.42 -7.25
CA ALA A 48 5.91 -5.95 -7.17
C ALA A 48 6.88 -5.30 -8.17
N LEU A 49 6.41 -4.26 -8.88
CA LEU A 49 7.23 -3.33 -9.65
C LEU A 49 7.87 -2.33 -8.68
N ARG A 50 9.19 -2.40 -8.46
CA ARG A 50 9.95 -1.39 -7.70
C ARG A 50 10.28 -0.17 -8.56
N ILE A 51 9.99 1.02 -8.06
CA ILE A 51 10.58 2.29 -8.52
C ILE A 51 11.64 2.68 -7.50
N ASN A 52 12.93 2.57 -7.85
CA ASN A 52 14.01 3.07 -7.00
C ASN A 52 14.11 4.61 -7.08
N SER A 53 14.14 5.30 -5.93
CA SER A 53 14.59 6.68 -5.75
C SER A 53 15.98 6.70 -5.11
N LEU A 54 16.90 7.45 -5.74
CA LEU A 54 18.32 7.58 -5.35
C LEU A 54 18.56 8.80 -4.46
N SER A 55 19.58 8.64 -3.62
CA SER A 55 20.18 9.56 -2.65
C SER A 55 20.83 10.80 -3.29
N SER A 56 20.80 11.91 -2.56
CA SER A 56 21.52 13.14 -2.87
C SER A 56 22.93 13.12 -2.26
N GLN A 57 23.95 13.35 -3.08
CA GLN A 57 25.27 13.80 -2.63
C GLN A 57 25.36 15.31 -2.83
N THR A 58 25.71 16.05 -1.78
CA THR A 58 25.96 17.50 -1.83
C THR A 58 27.47 17.75 -1.94
N HIS A 59 27.88 18.53 -2.94
CA HIS A 59 29.22 19.09 -3.04
C HIS A 59 29.31 20.42 -2.28
N SER A 60 30.43 20.54 -1.56
CA SER A 60 30.93 21.61 -0.72
C SER A 60 31.16 22.96 -1.43
N PHE A 61 30.74 24.05 -0.78
CA PHE A 61 31.31 25.39 -0.95
C PHE A 61 31.40 26.06 0.43
N SER A 62 32.60 26.48 0.82
CA SER A 62 32.89 27.24 2.05
C SER A 62 33.03 28.73 1.73
N PRO A 63 32.60 29.60 2.64
CA PRO A 63 33.46 30.69 3.09
C PRO A 63 33.54 30.79 4.62
N GLU A 64 34.67 31.30 5.10
CA GLU A 64 35.15 31.29 6.50
C GLU A 64 34.59 32.41 7.40
N TYR A 65 34.78 32.18 8.72
CA TYR A 65 34.73 33.06 9.92
C TYR A 65 33.42 33.14 10.74
N PRO A 66 33.49 33.37 12.08
CA PRO A 66 34.28 32.69 13.12
C PRO A 66 33.39 32.10 14.25
N THR A 67 34.00 31.24 15.07
CA THR A 67 33.43 30.39 16.13
C THR A 67 32.82 31.12 17.35
N SER A 68 31.62 30.70 17.77
CA SER A 68 31.20 30.68 19.18
C SER A 68 30.02 29.70 19.40
N ASP A 69 30.28 28.65 20.20
CA ASP A 69 29.40 27.86 21.07
C ASP A 69 27.89 27.73 20.79
N ALA A 70 27.45 26.51 20.42
CA ALA A 70 26.39 25.71 21.08
C ALA A 70 25.56 24.83 20.10
N CYS A 71 25.32 23.58 20.55
CA CYS A 71 24.33 22.60 20.09
C CYS A 71 24.48 21.98 18.67
N ASP A 72 25.00 20.75 18.64
CA ASP A 72 25.10 19.87 17.47
C ASP A 72 23.82 19.00 17.33
N PRO A 73 23.05 19.07 16.22
CA PRO A 73 21.95 18.15 15.95
C PRO A 73 22.42 16.96 15.12
N HIS A 74 22.15 15.76 15.64
CA HIS A 74 22.43 14.47 15.00
C HIS A 74 21.95 14.39 13.54
N LYS A 75 22.85 13.90 12.68
CA LYS A 75 22.64 13.56 11.27
C LYS A 75 21.37 12.72 11.06
N SER A 76 20.33 13.32 10.49
CA SER A 76 19.17 12.59 9.97
C SER A 76 19.54 11.86 8.68
N GLN A 77 19.52 10.53 8.69
CA GLN A 77 19.46 9.76 7.46
C GLN A 77 18.06 9.91 6.86
N HIS A 78 17.97 10.53 5.67
CA HIS A 78 16.77 10.52 4.85
C HIS A 78 16.43 9.08 4.45
N LYS A 79 15.48 8.45 5.17
CA LYS A 79 14.71 7.31 4.66
C LYS A 79 13.47 7.87 3.95
N THR A 80 13.37 7.60 2.65
CA THR A 80 12.17 7.85 1.85
C THR A 80 11.22 6.66 2.03
N ASP A 81 10.05 6.91 2.64
CA ASP A 81 9.01 5.90 2.84
C ASP A 81 8.28 5.61 1.52
N SER A 82 8.54 4.43 0.96
CA SER A 82 7.69 3.77 -0.03
C SER A 82 6.92 2.65 0.65
N ASP A 83 5.59 2.69 0.56
CA ASP A 83 4.69 1.61 0.98
C ASP A 83 5.02 0.33 0.20
N SER A 84 5.93 -0.48 0.74
CA SER A 84 6.19 -1.87 0.34
C SER A 84 6.73 -2.63 1.55
N ASP A 85 5.84 -3.28 2.30
CA ASP A 85 6.13 -4.02 3.53
C ASP A 85 6.92 -5.34 3.33
N ASP A 86 7.41 -5.66 2.13
CA ASP A 86 7.86 -7.05 1.85
C ASP A 86 9.32 -7.23 1.42
N GLU A 87 10.16 -6.19 1.35
CA GLU A 87 11.53 -6.37 0.81
C GLU A 87 12.72 -5.80 1.60
N ASN A 88 12.51 -5.20 2.78
CA ASN A 88 13.60 -4.92 3.74
C ASN A 88 13.65 -5.90 4.92
N THR A 89 12.65 -6.77 5.08
CA THR A 89 12.46 -7.67 6.22
C THR A 89 13.51 -8.78 6.32
N PHE A 90 14.15 -9.15 5.20
CA PHE A 90 15.03 -10.34 5.15
C PHE A 90 16.38 -10.19 5.84
N HIS A 91 16.85 -8.97 6.10
CA HIS A 91 18.13 -8.73 6.80
C HIS A 91 17.95 -8.28 8.25
N ASP A 92 16.81 -7.68 8.61
CA ASP A 92 16.51 -7.24 9.97
C ASP A 92 16.06 -8.42 10.87
N GLU A 93 15.47 -9.48 10.30
CA GLU A 93 14.93 -10.61 11.08
C GLU A 93 15.98 -11.40 11.89
N GLN A 94 17.21 -11.55 11.38
CA GLN A 94 18.24 -12.37 12.07
C GLN A 94 18.71 -11.76 13.39
N ASP A 95 18.73 -10.43 13.49
CA ASP A 95 19.16 -9.74 14.71
C ASP A 95 18.06 -9.73 15.79
N GLU A 96 16.81 -9.92 15.40
CA GLU A 96 15.65 -10.00 16.29
C GLU A 96 15.29 -11.43 16.72
N ASP A 97 15.89 -12.47 16.13
CA ASP A 97 15.53 -13.89 16.30
C ASP A 97 15.38 -14.30 17.77
N ILE A 98 16.30 -13.85 18.64
CA ILE A 98 16.24 -14.15 20.08
C ILE A 98 14.98 -13.54 20.69
N LEU A 99 14.73 -12.25 20.46
CA LEU A 99 13.57 -11.54 20.98
C LEU A 99 12.26 -12.14 20.46
N VAL A 100 12.19 -12.41 19.15
CA VAL A 100 11.02 -13.04 18.52
C VAL A 100 10.76 -14.41 19.14
N SER A 101 11.79 -15.25 19.31
CA SER A 101 11.64 -16.59 19.89
C SER A 101 11.15 -16.58 21.33
N VAL A 102 11.62 -15.62 22.14
CA VAL A 102 11.21 -15.47 23.54
C VAL A 102 9.79 -14.91 23.62
N ILE A 103 9.53 -13.79 22.94
CA ILE A 103 8.25 -13.08 23.02
C ILE A 103 7.11 -13.95 22.46
N THR A 104 7.36 -14.77 21.44
CA THR A 104 6.37 -15.70 20.88
C THR A 104 5.81 -16.67 21.93
N LYS A 105 6.59 -17.04 22.95
CA LYS A 105 6.11 -17.92 24.02
C LYS A 105 4.97 -17.29 24.84
N GLY A 106 4.94 -15.96 24.95
CA GLY A 106 3.90 -15.22 25.66
C GLY A 106 3.89 -15.42 27.18
N GLU A 107 4.95 -16.00 27.74
CA GLU A 107 5.09 -16.27 29.17
C GLU A 107 5.71 -15.06 29.88
N ARG A 108 4.98 -14.48 30.83
CA ARG A 108 5.45 -13.31 31.60
C ARG A 108 6.83 -13.58 32.19
N LEU A 109 7.78 -12.69 31.93
CA LEU A 109 9.15 -12.80 32.43
C LEU A 109 9.39 -11.90 33.64
N SER A 110 10.30 -12.34 34.51
CA SER A 110 10.85 -11.56 35.62
C SER A 110 11.85 -10.50 35.14
N SER A 111 12.12 -9.51 36.00
CA SER A 111 13.12 -8.46 35.72
C SER A 111 14.52 -9.03 35.45
N SER A 112 14.93 -10.11 36.15
CA SER A 112 16.22 -10.75 35.92
C SER A 112 16.30 -11.49 34.58
N GLU A 113 15.21 -12.12 34.15
CA GLU A 113 15.15 -12.79 32.85
C GLU A 113 15.22 -11.77 31.72
N TRP A 114 14.45 -10.67 31.83
CA TRP A 114 14.53 -9.58 30.87
C TRP A 114 15.94 -9.02 30.75
N GLN A 115 16.62 -8.77 31.88
CA GLN A 115 18.00 -8.29 31.87
C GLN A 115 18.93 -9.25 31.12
N ALA A 116 18.87 -10.55 31.42
CA ALA A 116 19.70 -11.56 30.78
C ALA A 116 19.48 -11.63 29.26
N ILE A 117 18.22 -11.53 28.82
CA ILE A 117 17.87 -11.51 27.39
C ILE A 117 18.39 -10.24 26.73
N THR A 118 18.19 -9.07 27.34
CA THR A 118 18.66 -7.81 26.76
C THR A 118 20.17 -7.76 26.63
N ASP A 119 20.90 -8.26 27.64
CA ASP A 119 22.36 -8.36 27.61
C ASP A 119 22.83 -9.31 26.51
N GLN A 120 22.17 -10.45 26.36
CA GLN A 120 22.47 -11.43 25.32
C GLN A 120 22.27 -10.84 23.91
N VAL A 121 21.17 -10.10 23.70
CA VAL A 121 20.85 -9.48 22.41
C VAL A 121 21.85 -8.38 22.09
N CYS A 122 22.16 -7.50 23.04
CA CYS A 122 23.14 -6.42 22.85
C CYS A 122 24.55 -6.95 22.56
N ALA A 123 24.90 -8.14 23.08
CA ALA A 123 26.20 -8.75 22.83
C ALA A 123 26.32 -9.43 21.45
N LYS A 124 25.20 -9.86 20.86
CA LYS A 124 25.17 -10.65 19.61
C LYS A 124 24.73 -9.85 18.39
N SER A 125 23.81 -8.92 18.56
CA SER A 125 23.21 -8.15 17.48
C SER A 125 24.18 -7.10 16.96
N ARG A 126 24.14 -6.85 15.65
CA ARG A 126 24.91 -5.75 15.04
C ARG A 126 24.12 -4.46 14.96
N ILE A 127 22.79 -4.56 15.00
CA ILE A 127 21.86 -3.44 14.83
C ILE A 127 21.20 -3.03 16.16
N ILE A 128 20.89 -4.00 17.03
CA ILE A 128 20.25 -3.77 18.33
C ILE A 128 21.32 -3.53 19.39
N ASN A 129 21.24 -2.40 20.08
CA ASN A 129 22.16 -1.98 21.12
C ASN A 129 21.42 -1.42 22.33
N CYS A 130 22.15 -1.05 23.38
CA CYS A 130 21.58 -0.58 24.65
C CYS A 130 20.72 0.71 24.54
N TYR A 131 20.79 1.45 23.42
CA TYR A 131 20.01 2.67 23.23
C TYR A 131 18.66 2.42 22.54
N ASN A 132 18.56 1.40 21.67
CA ASN A 132 17.36 1.11 20.89
C ASN A 132 16.61 -0.16 21.34
N ILE A 133 17.25 -1.01 22.15
CA ILE A 133 16.69 -2.31 22.55
C ILE A 133 15.32 -2.18 23.21
N ASP A 134 15.12 -1.16 24.05
CA ASP A 134 13.86 -1.00 24.77
C ASP A 134 12.68 -0.75 23.81
N ALA A 135 12.90 0.09 22.79
CA ALA A 135 11.89 0.37 21.76
C ALA A 135 11.64 -0.86 20.88
N VAL A 136 12.70 -1.59 20.52
CA VAL A 136 12.61 -2.82 19.71
C VAL A 136 11.83 -3.92 20.44
N VAL A 137 12.09 -4.15 21.73
CA VAL A 137 11.35 -5.14 22.52
C VAL A 137 9.86 -4.83 22.54
N ILE A 138 9.48 -3.58 22.82
CA ILE A 138 8.07 -3.16 22.83
C ILE A 138 7.44 -3.27 21.43
N GLU A 139 8.17 -2.89 20.38
CA GLU A 139 7.70 -3.04 19.00
C GLU A 139 7.42 -4.51 18.64
N ILE A 140 8.33 -5.43 18.98
CA ILE A 140 8.15 -6.87 18.75
C ILE A 140 6.96 -7.40 19.56
N CYS A 141 6.81 -6.99 20.83
CA CYS A 141 5.62 -7.33 21.63
C CYS A 141 4.32 -6.86 20.94
N GLY A 142 4.30 -5.66 20.37
CA GLY A 142 3.15 -5.15 19.59
C GLY A 142 2.89 -5.97 18.33
N ARG A 143 3.93 -6.20 17.53
CA ARG A 143 3.86 -6.96 16.27
C ARG A 143 3.38 -8.39 16.47
N LEU A 144 3.82 -9.05 17.55
CA LEU A 144 3.40 -10.40 17.92
C LEU A 144 2.12 -10.42 18.77
N THR A 145 1.51 -9.26 19.03
CA THR A 145 0.31 -9.09 19.86
C THR A 145 0.46 -9.65 21.28
N GLN A 146 1.66 -9.59 21.86
CA GLN A 146 2.01 -10.11 23.19
C GLN A 146 1.98 -9.01 24.25
N LEU A 147 0.78 -8.57 24.64
CA LEU A 147 0.56 -7.51 25.64
C LEU A 147 1.26 -7.80 26.98
N GLU A 148 1.06 -8.98 27.56
CA GLU A 148 1.64 -9.33 28.88
C GLU A 148 3.18 -9.27 28.88
N MET A 149 3.81 -9.67 27.78
CA MET A 149 5.25 -9.55 27.60
C MET A 149 5.68 -8.08 27.63
N GLY A 150 5.01 -7.24 26.84
CA GLY A 150 5.27 -5.80 26.82
C GLY A 150 5.07 -5.13 28.17
N LEU A 151 3.99 -5.45 28.88
CA LEU A 151 3.73 -4.92 30.22
C LEU A 151 4.78 -5.36 31.25
N SER A 152 5.20 -6.64 31.20
CA SER A 152 6.28 -7.13 32.08
C SER A 152 7.62 -6.46 31.79
N TYR A 153 7.87 -6.09 30.54
CA TYR A 153 9.07 -5.36 30.16
C TYR A 153 9.04 -3.90 30.62
N ILE A 154 7.89 -3.23 30.53
CA ILE A 154 7.70 -1.88 31.10
C ILE A 154 7.93 -1.91 32.62
N GLU A 155 7.40 -2.93 33.32
CA GLU A 155 7.65 -3.12 34.75
C GLU A 155 9.14 -3.32 35.04
N HIS A 156 9.83 -4.16 34.26
CA HIS A 156 11.28 -4.36 34.37
C HIS A 156 12.06 -3.04 34.24
N LEU A 157 11.73 -2.19 33.26
CA LEU A 157 12.37 -0.89 33.10
C LEU A 157 12.12 0.01 34.32
N SER A 158 10.89 0.03 34.83
CA SER A 158 10.53 0.78 36.03
C SER A 158 11.30 0.30 37.27
N VAL A 159 11.35 -1.01 37.52
CA VAL A 159 12.07 -1.62 38.65
C VAL A 159 13.58 -1.36 38.55
N SER A 160 14.11 -1.32 37.32
CA SER A 160 15.52 -1.00 37.05
C SER A 160 15.84 0.50 37.18
N GLY A 161 14.85 1.35 37.53
CA GLY A 161 15.02 2.80 37.60
C GLY A 161 15.26 3.47 36.23
N ARG A 162 15.01 2.76 35.12
CA ARG A 162 15.19 3.25 33.77
C ARG A 162 13.92 3.93 33.28
N LYS A 163 14.03 5.21 32.91
CA LYS A 163 12.92 5.95 32.29
C LYS A 163 12.78 5.58 30.82
N LEU A 164 11.55 5.43 30.37
CA LEU A 164 11.25 5.21 28.95
C LEU A 164 11.70 6.42 28.12
N ASN A 165 12.47 6.18 27.07
CA ASN A 165 12.80 7.23 26.10
C ASN A 165 11.58 7.53 25.21
N ILE A 166 11.65 8.62 24.44
CA ILE A 166 10.54 9.11 23.59
C ILE A 166 10.08 8.03 22.59
N ALA A 167 11.02 7.34 21.95
CA ALA A 167 10.72 6.30 20.97
C ALA A 167 10.02 5.10 21.64
N THR A 168 10.48 4.67 22.81
CA THR A 168 9.87 3.57 23.57
C THR A 168 8.45 3.93 23.99
N ILE A 169 8.18 5.16 24.44
CA ILE A 169 6.82 5.60 24.77
C ILE A 169 5.89 5.52 23.58
N ALA A 170 6.32 6.05 22.43
CA ALA A 170 5.54 5.96 21.21
C ALA A 170 5.25 4.49 20.85
N GLN A 171 6.24 3.61 20.97
CA GLN A 171 6.06 2.18 20.74
C GLN A 171 5.09 1.53 21.73
N VAL A 172 5.07 1.94 23.00
CA VAL A 172 4.08 1.45 23.97
C VAL A 172 2.67 1.81 23.51
N MET A 173 2.45 3.04 23.06
CA MET A 173 1.15 3.49 22.53
C MET A 173 0.72 2.68 21.29
N LYS A 174 1.66 2.42 20.36
CA LYS A 174 1.43 1.55 19.19
C LYS A 174 1.11 0.11 19.60
N MET A 175 1.89 -0.46 20.53
CA MET A 175 1.68 -1.81 21.06
C MET A 175 0.30 -1.95 21.68
N CYS A 176 -0.13 -0.99 22.52
CA CYS A 176 -1.47 -0.94 23.08
C CYS A 176 -2.53 -1.04 21.98
N TYR A 177 -2.41 -0.25 20.91
CA TYR A 177 -3.35 -0.31 19.79
C TYR A 177 -3.34 -1.65 19.05
N LEU A 178 -2.18 -2.24 18.80
CA LEU A 178 -2.07 -3.57 18.17
C LEU A 178 -2.66 -4.66 19.06
N CYS A 179 -2.53 -4.54 20.38
CA CYS A 179 -3.05 -5.47 21.38
C CYS A 179 -4.47 -5.16 21.86
N ARG A 180 -5.19 -4.20 21.25
CA ARG A 180 -6.50 -3.69 21.72
C ARG A 180 -7.56 -4.75 22.03
N ALA A 181 -7.52 -5.90 21.37
CA ALA A 181 -8.43 -7.01 21.62
C ALA A 181 -8.28 -7.66 23.01
N LYS A 182 -7.13 -7.46 23.68
CA LYS A 182 -6.83 -8.01 25.01
C LYS A 182 -7.36 -7.16 26.17
N GLY A 183 -7.99 -6.01 25.88
CA GLY A 183 -8.38 -5.02 26.88
C GLY A 183 -7.17 -4.20 27.32
N ILE A 184 -7.18 -2.91 27.00
CA ILE A 184 -6.10 -1.98 27.33
C ILE A 184 -6.59 -1.03 28.41
N ASP A 185 -5.76 -0.82 29.43
CA ASP A 185 -6.00 0.22 30.42
C ASP A 185 -5.84 1.61 29.78
N GLU A 186 -6.94 2.37 29.74
CA GLU A 186 -6.96 3.74 29.21
C GLU A 186 -5.96 4.63 29.95
N GLN A 187 -5.78 4.44 31.26
CA GLN A 187 -4.87 5.26 32.07
C GLN A 187 -3.40 5.07 31.69
N LEU A 188 -3.02 3.84 31.29
CA LEU A 188 -1.68 3.58 30.74
C LEU A 188 -1.44 4.43 29.50
N VAL A 189 -2.36 4.43 28.54
CA VAL A 189 -2.22 5.20 27.29
C VAL A 189 -2.15 6.71 27.57
N LEU A 190 -3.01 7.22 28.45
CA LEU A 190 -3.03 8.64 28.79
C LEU A 190 -1.74 9.08 29.50
N SER A 191 -1.24 8.28 30.45
CA SER A 191 0.03 8.57 31.12
C SER A 191 1.23 8.59 30.15
N MET A 192 1.25 7.66 29.18
CA MET A 192 2.27 7.65 28.12
C MET A 192 2.19 8.91 27.25
N TYR A 193 0.98 9.33 26.89
CA TYR A 193 0.78 10.55 26.09
C TYR A 193 1.18 11.82 26.85
N GLU A 194 0.79 11.96 28.12
CA GLU A 194 1.15 13.10 28.97
C GLU A 194 2.67 13.21 29.12
N ASP A 195 3.34 12.09 29.41
CA ASP A 195 4.80 12.06 29.51
C ASP A 195 5.47 12.45 28.18
N LEU A 196 4.99 11.88 27.07
CA LEU A 196 5.47 12.23 25.72
C LEU A 196 5.36 13.73 25.43
N ARG A 197 4.19 14.32 25.68
CA ARG A 197 3.92 15.74 25.39
C ARG A 197 4.64 16.70 26.34
N SER A 198 4.85 16.30 27.60
CA SER A 198 5.61 17.11 28.56
C SER A 198 7.07 17.26 28.17
N ARG A 199 7.65 16.23 27.52
CA ARG A 199 9.04 16.20 27.06
C ARG A 199 9.21 16.73 25.65
N CYS A 200 8.22 16.53 24.80
CA CYS A 200 8.29 16.87 23.38
C CYS A 200 7.01 17.58 22.90
N PRO A 201 6.97 18.93 22.94
CA PRO A 201 5.83 19.72 22.48
C PRO A 201 5.59 19.66 20.97
N VAL A 202 6.58 19.26 20.16
CA VAL A 202 6.46 19.07 18.71
C VAL A 202 7.00 17.69 18.37
N LEU A 203 6.14 16.81 17.88
CA LEU A 203 6.50 15.43 17.57
C LEU A 203 6.89 15.31 16.10
N ASP A 204 7.87 14.46 15.82
CA ASP A 204 8.10 13.99 14.46
C ASP A 204 6.95 13.09 13.99
N ALA A 205 6.88 12.86 12.68
CA ALA A 205 5.82 12.10 12.04
C ALA A 205 5.61 10.71 12.65
N TYR A 206 6.71 9.98 12.87
CA TYR A 206 6.67 8.59 13.33
C TYR A 206 6.16 8.52 14.78
N THR A 207 6.69 9.37 15.64
CA THR A 207 6.27 9.47 17.04
C THR A 207 4.81 9.91 17.16
N ALA A 208 4.39 10.89 16.34
CA ALA A 208 3.01 11.36 16.30
C ALA A 208 2.04 10.27 15.84
N GLU A 209 2.33 9.53 14.77
CA GLU A 209 1.46 8.46 14.27
C GLU A 209 1.24 7.35 15.31
N ASN A 210 2.29 6.95 16.02
CA ASN A 210 2.21 5.98 17.10
C ASN A 210 1.37 6.50 18.29
N ALA A 211 1.50 7.79 18.62
CA ALA A 211 0.68 8.42 19.64
C ALA A 211 -0.80 8.52 19.23
N ILE A 212 -1.07 8.85 17.95
CA ILE A 212 -2.43 8.91 17.39
C ILE A 212 -3.15 7.57 17.59
N VAL A 213 -2.52 6.46 17.19
CA VAL A 213 -3.18 5.16 17.29
C VAL A 213 -3.40 4.73 18.74
N GLY A 214 -2.51 5.08 19.66
CA GLY A 214 -2.75 4.89 21.09
C GLY A 214 -3.96 5.69 21.57
N LEU A 215 -4.01 6.99 21.28
CA LEU A 215 -5.12 7.89 21.66
C LEU A 215 -6.47 7.42 21.13
N CYS A 216 -6.51 6.74 19.97
CA CYS A 216 -7.72 6.13 19.41
C CYS A 216 -8.37 5.06 20.31
N LEU A 217 -7.68 4.58 21.35
CA LEU A 217 -8.22 3.68 22.38
C LEU A 217 -8.89 4.42 23.55
N THR A 218 -8.82 5.74 23.57
CA THR A 218 -9.25 6.58 24.70
C THR A 218 -10.43 7.46 24.32
N LYS A 219 -11.15 7.99 25.31
CA LYS A 219 -12.17 9.04 25.09
C LYS A 219 -11.58 10.34 24.52
N HIS A 220 -10.26 10.52 24.61
CA HIS A 220 -9.51 11.69 24.16
C HIS A 220 -8.95 11.56 22.73
N TRP A 221 -9.45 10.61 21.93
CA TRP A 221 -8.96 10.36 20.57
C TRP A 221 -8.92 11.59 19.65
N LYS A 222 -9.74 12.62 19.90
CA LYS A 222 -9.72 13.88 19.13
C LYS A 222 -8.38 14.62 19.22
N LEU A 223 -7.59 14.42 20.29
CA LEU A 223 -6.21 14.91 20.37
C LEU A 223 -5.32 14.32 19.26
N GLY A 224 -5.67 13.14 18.74
CA GLY A 224 -5.02 12.54 17.59
C GLY A 224 -5.26 13.31 16.28
N LEU A 225 -6.35 14.09 16.17
CA LEU A 225 -6.57 14.97 15.02
C LEU A 225 -5.56 16.13 15.02
N ASP A 226 -5.29 16.72 16.19
CA ASP A 226 -4.30 17.79 16.34
C ASP A 226 -2.88 17.28 16.00
N LEU A 227 -2.56 16.05 16.43
CA LEU A 227 -1.30 15.39 16.06
C LEU A 227 -1.23 15.09 14.55
N LEU A 228 -2.34 14.69 13.93
CA LEU A 228 -2.38 14.44 12.50
C LEU A 228 -2.17 15.74 11.72
N ASP A 229 -2.72 16.87 12.17
CA ASP A 229 -2.46 18.16 11.54
C ASP A 229 -1.01 18.62 11.74
N MET A 230 -0.41 18.29 12.90
CA MET A 230 1.03 18.50 13.13
C MET A 230 1.90 17.73 12.13
N THR A 231 1.59 16.45 11.84
CA THR A 231 2.40 15.67 10.90
C THR A 231 2.33 16.23 9.47
N LYS A 232 1.17 16.75 9.06
CA LYS A 232 0.98 17.40 7.74
C LYS A 232 1.90 18.61 7.52
N LEU A 233 2.41 19.23 8.58
CA LEU A 233 3.34 20.37 8.46
C LEU A 233 4.71 19.96 7.93
N THR A 234 5.14 18.73 8.21
CA THR A 234 6.51 18.27 7.92
C THR A 234 6.57 17.09 6.96
N CYS A 235 5.49 16.33 6.80
CA CYS A 235 5.46 15.14 5.96
C CYS A 235 4.05 14.83 5.43
N THR A 236 3.96 13.87 4.52
CA THR A 236 2.68 13.28 4.11
C THR A 236 2.34 12.13 5.05
N PRO A 237 1.29 12.22 5.88
CA PRO A 237 1.02 11.19 6.88
C PRO A 237 0.72 9.83 6.25
N GLY A 238 1.07 8.78 6.99
CA GLY A 238 0.87 7.38 6.64
C GLY A 238 -0.59 6.94 6.76
N GLY A 239 -0.95 5.88 6.04
CA GLY A 239 -2.32 5.34 6.08
C GLY A 239 -2.70 4.76 7.45
N PHE A 240 -1.73 4.36 8.27
CA PHE A 240 -2.01 3.67 9.54
C PHE A 240 -2.77 4.54 10.55
N ALA A 241 -2.29 5.76 10.80
CA ALA A 241 -2.94 6.73 11.69
C ALA A 241 -4.32 7.16 11.18
N TYR A 242 -4.45 7.46 9.88
CA TYR A 242 -5.75 7.78 9.28
C TYR A 242 -6.77 6.66 9.47
N ASN A 243 -6.41 5.41 9.18
CA ASN A 243 -7.33 4.29 9.30
C ASN A 243 -7.81 4.12 10.76
N ALA A 244 -6.92 4.31 11.74
CA ALA A 244 -7.30 4.28 13.15
C ALA A 244 -8.28 5.41 13.50
N LEU A 245 -7.96 6.67 13.12
CA LEU A 245 -8.81 7.82 13.40
C LEU A 245 -10.18 7.74 12.72
N VAL A 246 -10.22 7.32 11.45
CA VAL A 246 -11.48 7.13 10.72
C VAL A 246 -12.36 6.10 11.43
N LYS A 247 -11.79 4.94 11.78
CA LYS A 247 -12.51 3.90 12.50
C LYS A 247 -13.05 4.44 13.83
N THR A 248 -12.20 5.08 14.63
CA THR A 248 -12.58 5.64 15.93
C THR A 248 -13.64 6.73 15.80
N ALA A 249 -13.60 7.57 14.76
CA ALA A 249 -14.63 8.56 14.49
C ALA A 249 -16.01 7.92 14.28
N TYR A 250 -16.10 6.87 13.43
CA TYR A 250 -17.37 6.16 13.24
C TYR A 250 -17.84 5.42 14.51
N ASP A 251 -16.92 4.80 15.25
CA ASP A 251 -17.23 4.15 16.53
C ASP A 251 -17.82 5.14 17.55
N ASN A 252 -17.34 6.39 17.55
CA ASN A 252 -17.82 7.48 18.40
C ASN A 252 -18.99 8.29 17.80
N GLY A 253 -19.52 7.89 16.65
CA GLY A 253 -20.69 8.53 16.05
C GLY A 253 -20.42 9.82 15.26
N GLU A 254 -19.17 10.15 14.99
CA GLU A 254 -18.74 11.38 14.32
C GLU A 254 -18.67 11.21 12.79
N LEU A 255 -19.83 11.18 12.14
CA LEU A 255 -19.94 10.94 10.69
C LEU A 255 -19.11 11.91 9.84
N ASN A 256 -19.21 13.22 10.13
CA ASN A 256 -18.57 14.25 9.33
C ASN A 256 -17.04 14.15 9.40
N ILE A 257 -16.50 13.89 10.60
CA ILE A 257 -15.06 13.69 10.80
C ILE A 257 -14.61 12.42 10.06
N GLY A 258 -15.36 11.32 10.20
CA GLY A 258 -15.06 10.07 9.49
C GLY A 258 -15.03 10.25 7.97
N GLN A 259 -16.01 10.94 7.39
CA GLN A 259 -16.07 11.21 5.95
C GLN A 259 -14.95 12.15 5.47
N GLN A 260 -14.65 13.20 6.22
CA GLN A 260 -13.55 14.11 5.90
C GLN A 260 -12.21 13.37 5.86
N LEU A 261 -11.92 12.56 6.87
CA LEU A 261 -10.68 11.79 6.96
C LEU A 261 -10.59 10.71 5.86
N VAL A 262 -11.70 10.05 5.50
CA VAL A 262 -11.75 9.12 4.36
C VAL A 262 -11.37 9.83 3.05
N ASN A 263 -11.97 10.99 2.80
CA ASN A 263 -11.69 11.77 1.59
C ASN A 263 -10.24 12.25 1.54
N GLU A 264 -9.66 12.64 2.68
CA GLU A 264 -8.25 13.02 2.77
C GLU A 264 -7.32 11.83 2.53
N LEU A 265 -7.57 10.69 3.19
CA LEU A 265 -6.82 9.45 3.00
C LEU A 265 -6.81 9.02 1.52
N LEU A 266 -7.97 9.08 0.84
CA LEU A 266 -8.09 8.72 -0.58
C LEU A 266 -7.37 9.70 -1.51
N LYS A 267 -7.42 11.01 -1.23
CA LYS A 267 -6.67 12.03 -1.99
C LYS A 267 -5.17 11.83 -1.90
N LEU A 268 -4.68 11.33 -0.75
CA LEU A 268 -3.28 10.97 -0.55
C LEU A 268 -2.90 9.63 -1.22
N GLY A 269 -3.85 8.93 -1.85
CA GLY A 269 -3.61 7.63 -2.48
C GLY A 269 -3.34 6.51 -1.49
N ARG A 270 -3.75 6.66 -0.22
CA ARG A 270 -3.54 5.65 0.82
C ARG A 270 -4.65 4.59 0.78
N HIS A 271 -4.33 3.38 1.23
CA HIS A 271 -5.28 2.28 1.25
C HIS A 271 -6.21 2.36 2.49
N ILE A 272 -7.52 2.17 2.29
CA ILE A 272 -8.50 2.03 3.38
C ILE A 272 -8.55 0.57 3.83
N LYS A 273 -8.35 0.32 5.13
CA LYS A 273 -8.42 -1.03 5.69
C LYS A 273 -9.88 -1.47 5.89
N PRO A 274 -10.19 -2.77 5.77
CA PRO A 274 -11.57 -3.29 5.89
C PRO A 274 -12.28 -2.88 7.19
N GLU A 275 -11.56 -2.75 8.30
CA GLU A 275 -12.13 -2.40 9.61
C GLU A 275 -12.79 -1.02 9.62
N VAL A 276 -12.35 -0.10 8.76
CA VAL A 276 -12.99 1.22 8.57
C VAL A 276 -14.39 1.05 7.99
N PHE A 277 -14.52 0.21 6.96
CA PHE A 277 -15.82 -0.04 6.34
C PHE A 277 -16.77 -0.75 7.30
N HIS A 278 -16.27 -1.70 8.11
CA HIS A 278 -17.06 -2.29 9.18
C HIS A 278 -17.58 -1.25 10.16
N ALA A 279 -16.71 -0.38 10.69
CA ALA A 279 -17.10 0.66 11.63
C ALA A 279 -18.13 1.65 11.03
N GLN A 280 -17.97 2.00 9.75
CA GLN A 280 -18.91 2.85 9.03
C GLN A 280 -20.29 2.18 8.87
N LEU A 281 -20.34 0.90 8.51
CA LEU A 281 -21.60 0.16 8.44
C LEU A 281 -22.21 -0.01 9.83
N ASP A 282 -21.42 -0.33 10.85
CA ASP A 282 -21.91 -0.40 12.24
C ASP A 282 -22.51 0.94 12.71
N TYR A 283 -21.91 2.06 12.31
CA TYR A 283 -22.47 3.39 12.54
C TYR A 283 -23.85 3.53 11.86
N TYR A 284 -23.98 3.17 10.57
CA TYR A 284 -25.27 3.24 9.86
C TYR A 284 -26.35 2.39 10.51
N ASP A 285 -25.98 1.22 11.03
CA ASP A 285 -26.89 0.34 11.73
C ASP A 285 -27.38 0.96 13.03
N ARG A 286 -26.47 1.52 13.85
CA ARG A 286 -26.81 2.23 15.10
C ARG A 286 -27.72 3.43 14.85
N THR A 287 -27.44 4.25 13.83
CA THR A 287 -28.21 5.48 13.58
C THR A 287 -29.51 5.27 12.81
N SER A 288 -29.68 4.12 12.17
CA SER A 288 -30.83 3.83 11.30
C SER A 288 -31.55 2.53 11.68
N ALA A 289 -31.39 2.06 12.93
CA ALA A 289 -31.79 0.73 13.40
C ALA A 289 -33.25 0.36 13.07
N ASN A 290 -34.14 1.34 12.91
CA ASN A 290 -35.56 1.13 12.57
C ASN A 290 -36.00 1.72 11.22
N HIS A 291 -35.06 2.26 10.44
CA HIS A 291 -35.34 2.95 9.17
C HIS A 291 -34.55 2.30 8.02
N LYS A 292 -34.98 1.09 7.61
CA LYS A 292 -34.31 0.27 6.58
C LYS A 292 -34.00 1.05 5.29
N LEU A 293 -34.97 1.83 4.80
CA LEU A 293 -34.80 2.64 3.60
C LEU A 293 -33.78 3.79 3.80
N GLN A 294 -33.74 4.37 4.99
CA GLN A 294 -32.74 5.40 5.33
C GLN A 294 -31.34 4.79 5.44
N ARG A 295 -31.21 3.61 6.06
CA ARG A 295 -29.96 2.85 6.10
C ARG A 295 -29.45 2.56 4.69
N TRP A 296 -30.33 2.15 3.79
CA TRP A 296 -29.96 1.92 2.39
C TRP A 296 -29.47 3.19 1.68
N LYS A 297 -30.08 4.35 1.90
CA LYS A 297 -29.58 5.63 1.33
C LYS A 297 -28.16 5.97 1.78
N LEU A 298 -27.79 5.63 3.02
CA LEU A 298 -26.42 5.78 3.51
C LEU A 298 -25.46 4.81 2.80
N VAL A 299 -25.90 3.58 2.57
CA VAL A 299 -25.16 2.58 1.78
C VAL A 299 -24.96 3.03 0.33
N GLU A 300 -25.94 3.69 -0.28
CA GLU A 300 -25.78 4.26 -1.64
C GLU A 300 -24.68 5.33 -1.69
N GLY A 301 -24.61 6.19 -0.67
CA GLY A 301 -23.50 7.15 -0.51
C GLY A 301 -22.15 6.45 -0.35
N PHE A 302 -22.09 5.41 0.47
CA PHE A 302 -20.91 4.56 0.65
C PHE A 302 -20.47 3.88 -0.65
N LEU A 303 -21.39 3.27 -1.40
CA LEU A 303 -21.10 2.61 -2.69
C LEU A 303 -20.59 3.60 -3.75
N ARG A 304 -21.00 4.86 -3.68
CA ARG A 304 -20.48 5.93 -4.55
C ARG A 304 -18.99 6.15 -4.34
N VAL A 305 -18.56 6.23 -3.08
CA VAL A 305 -17.12 6.35 -2.73
C VAL A 305 -16.34 5.15 -3.29
N PHE A 306 -16.91 3.93 -3.24
CA PHE A 306 -16.28 2.75 -3.82
C PHE A 306 -16.11 2.85 -5.33
N VAL A 307 -17.11 3.33 -6.04
CA VAL A 307 -17.05 3.50 -7.51
C VAL A 307 -16.06 4.60 -7.89
N GLU A 308 -16.14 5.75 -7.23
CA GLU A 308 -15.31 6.92 -7.55
C GLU A 308 -13.82 6.67 -7.30
N ASN A 309 -13.48 5.76 -6.38
CA ASN A 309 -12.11 5.46 -5.97
C ASN A 309 -11.66 4.02 -6.32
N ASP A 310 -12.39 3.32 -7.18
CA ASP A 310 -12.16 1.91 -7.60
C ASP A 310 -11.91 0.93 -6.44
N LEU A 311 -12.59 1.12 -5.32
CA LEU A 311 -12.49 0.25 -4.16
C LEU A 311 -13.30 -1.03 -4.37
N LYS A 312 -12.88 -2.13 -3.73
CA LYS A 312 -13.60 -3.40 -3.72
C LYS A 312 -13.88 -3.82 -2.28
N PRO A 313 -15.12 -4.22 -1.95
CA PRO A 313 -15.43 -4.69 -0.61
C PRO A 313 -14.85 -6.09 -0.38
N THR A 314 -14.60 -6.42 0.88
CA THR A 314 -14.42 -7.81 1.30
C THR A 314 -15.75 -8.57 1.16
N VAL A 315 -15.69 -9.90 1.18
CA VAL A 315 -16.88 -10.75 0.98
C VAL A 315 -17.92 -10.52 2.06
N ASP A 316 -17.49 -10.35 3.30
CA ASP A 316 -18.33 -10.07 4.47
C ASP A 316 -19.04 -8.70 4.38
N ILE A 317 -18.33 -7.64 3.97
CA ILE A 317 -18.94 -6.33 3.68
C ILE A 317 -19.97 -6.45 2.56
N ALA A 318 -19.64 -7.16 1.48
CA ALA A 318 -20.55 -7.37 0.36
C ALA A 318 -21.82 -8.14 0.77
N GLU A 319 -21.69 -9.14 1.64
CA GLU A 319 -22.84 -9.88 2.18
C GLU A 319 -23.73 -8.98 3.05
N ARG A 320 -23.14 -8.13 3.89
CA ARG A 320 -23.91 -7.16 4.69
C ARG A 320 -24.68 -6.18 3.82
N ILE A 321 -24.05 -5.65 2.76
CA ILE A 321 -24.71 -4.77 1.78
C ILE A 321 -25.86 -5.50 1.08
N ARG A 322 -25.64 -6.75 0.66
CA ARG A 322 -26.66 -7.60 0.03
C ARG A 322 -27.87 -7.80 0.94
N ALA A 323 -27.65 -8.16 2.21
CA ALA A 323 -28.72 -8.35 3.19
C ALA A 323 -29.54 -7.06 3.38
N TRP A 324 -28.86 -5.93 3.53
CA TRP A 324 -29.52 -4.64 3.73
C TRP A 324 -30.27 -4.13 2.51
N TYR A 325 -29.82 -4.47 1.30
CA TYR A 325 -30.58 -4.21 0.08
C TYR A 325 -31.91 -4.96 0.10
N LEU A 326 -31.88 -6.28 0.33
CA LEU A 326 -33.08 -7.12 0.40
C LEU A 326 -34.05 -6.64 1.47
N GLU A 327 -33.54 -6.28 2.65
CA GLU A 327 -34.35 -5.74 3.74
C GLU A 327 -35.03 -4.41 3.39
N ALA A 328 -34.34 -3.52 2.67
CA ALA A 328 -34.86 -2.20 2.31
C ALA A 328 -35.99 -2.25 1.28
N MET A 329 -35.98 -3.23 0.38
CA MET A 329 -37.00 -3.39 -0.67
C MET A 329 -38.31 -3.98 -0.13
N GLY A 330 -38.28 -4.62 1.04
CA GLY A 330 -39.45 -5.18 1.71
C GLY A 330 -40.00 -6.47 1.06
N PRO A 331 -40.89 -7.20 1.75
CA PRO A 331 -41.36 -8.52 1.31
C PRO A 331 -42.27 -8.49 0.07
N ASN A 332 -42.82 -7.32 -0.26
CA ASN A 332 -43.77 -7.15 -1.37
C ASN A 332 -43.09 -6.74 -2.69
N THR A 333 -41.76 -6.57 -2.69
CA THR A 333 -41.01 -6.25 -3.90
C THR A 333 -40.17 -7.44 -4.33
N GLU A 334 -40.38 -7.93 -5.53
CA GLU A 334 -39.59 -9.03 -6.08
C GLU A 334 -38.20 -8.54 -6.49
N VAL A 335 -37.26 -8.61 -5.56
CA VAL A 335 -35.84 -8.33 -5.81
C VAL A 335 -34.98 -9.55 -5.55
N HIS A 336 -34.03 -9.80 -6.45
CA HIS A 336 -33.05 -10.86 -6.31
C HIS A 336 -31.66 -10.25 -6.16
N ALA A 337 -30.89 -10.73 -5.17
CA ALA A 337 -29.51 -10.33 -4.94
C ALA A 337 -28.67 -11.56 -4.62
N GLU A 338 -27.63 -11.80 -5.41
CA GLU A 338 -26.78 -12.99 -5.29
C GLU A 338 -25.33 -12.70 -5.70
N PHE A 339 -24.41 -13.50 -5.17
CA PHE A 339 -23.04 -13.52 -5.67
C PHE A 339 -22.97 -14.26 -6.98
N THR A 340 -22.25 -13.69 -7.94
CA THR A 340 -22.15 -14.24 -9.28
C THR A 340 -20.76 -14.01 -9.87
N THR A 341 -20.53 -14.59 -11.05
CA THR A 341 -19.29 -14.39 -11.80
C THR A 341 -19.61 -13.80 -13.16
N LEU A 342 -18.60 -13.18 -13.76
CA LEU A 342 -18.69 -12.63 -15.10
C LEU A 342 -18.19 -13.67 -16.11
N THR A 343 -18.78 -13.65 -17.29
CA THR A 343 -18.17 -14.31 -18.46
C THR A 343 -16.98 -13.49 -18.96
N ALA A 344 -16.14 -14.09 -19.82
CA ALA A 344 -15.03 -13.38 -20.46
C ALA A 344 -15.46 -12.17 -21.32
N ARG A 345 -16.76 -12.04 -21.62
CA ARG A 345 -17.33 -10.90 -22.35
C ARG A 345 -17.92 -9.82 -21.44
N GLY A 346 -17.76 -9.94 -20.11
CA GLY A 346 -18.31 -8.97 -19.15
C GLY A 346 -19.81 -9.12 -18.87
N ILE A 347 -20.41 -10.27 -19.23
CA ILE A 347 -21.82 -10.58 -18.97
C ILE A 347 -21.96 -11.25 -17.59
N CYS A 348 -22.87 -10.75 -16.77
CA CYS A 348 -23.24 -11.33 -15.48
C CYS A 348 -23.94 -12.68 -15.66
N LYS A 349 -23.45 -13.76 -15.02
CA LYS A 349 -24.07 -15.10 -15.15
C LYS A 349 -25.43 -15.23 -14.45
N SER A 350 -25.73 -14.35 -13.50
CA SER A 350 -27.01 -14.30 -12.80
C SER A 350 -28.06 -13.57 -13.64
N CYS A 351 -27.92 -12.25 -13.81
CA CYS A 351 -28.95 -11.41 -14.42
C CYS A 351 -28.79 -11.20 -15.92
N GLN A 352 -27.77 -11.77 -16.55
CA GLN A 352 -27.46 -11.67 -17.98
C GLN A 352 -27.21 -10.24 -18.51
N LYS A 353 -27.10 -9.25 -17.61
CA LYS A 353 -26.75 -7.87 -17.98
C LYS A 353 -25.26 -7.75 -18.28
N ASN A 354 -24.94 -6.88 -19.23
CA ASN A 354 -23.56 -6.46 -19.47
C ASN A 354 -23.12 -5.47 -18.40
N LEU A 355 -21.89 -5.60 -17.92
CA LEU A 355 -21.25 -4.50 -17.21
C LEU A 355 -21.03 -3.33 -18.17
N ASN A 356 -21.03 -2.11 -17.61
CA ASN A 356 -20.70 -0.92 -18.37
C ASN A 356 -19.30 -1.10 -19.00
N PRO A 357 -19.11 -0.80 -20.30
CA PRO A 357 -17.80 -0.83 -20.92
C PRO A 357 -16.90 0.29 -20.38
N ILE A 358 -15.58 0.06 -20.39
CA ILE A 358 -14.60 1.12 -20.09
C ILE A 358 -14.60 2.07 -21.29
N ASN A 359 -15.37 3.14 -21.20
CA ASN A 359 -15.33 4.22 -22.17
C ASN A 359 -14.50 5.36 -21.58
N VAL A 360 -13.34 5.61 -22.16
CA VAL A 360 -12.59 6.84 -21.92
C VAL A 360 -12.91 7.77 -23.07
N THR A 361 -13.56 8.89 -22.76
CA THR A 361 -13.86 9.93 -23.75
C THR A 361 -12.57 10.59 -24.25
N ASN A 362 -12.62 11.23 -25.42
CA ASN A 362 -11.45 11.94 -25.95
C ASN A 362 -11.06 13.13 -25.05
N GLU A 363 -12.02 13.72 -24.35
CA GLU A 363 -11.82 14.80 -23.39
C GLU A 363 -11.07 14.26 -22.15
N GLU A 364 -11.54 13.15 -21.56
CA GLU A 364 -10.87 12.51 -20.43
C GLU A 364 -9.47 12.02 -20.80
N PHE A 365 -9.31 11.43 -21.99
CA PHE A 365 -8.01 10.99 -22.48
C PHE A 365 -7.04 12.16 -22.63
N ARG A 366 -7.48 13.28 -23.23
CA ARG A 366 -6.66 14.49 -23.36
C ARG A 366 -6.32 15.12 -22.01
N ALA A 367 -7.27 15.17 -21.08
CA ALA A 367 -7.02 15.66 -19.72
C ALA A 367 -5.98 14.79 -19.00
N LEU A 368 -6.12 13.46 -19.07
CA LEU A 368 -5.15 12.51 -18.51
C LEU A 368 -3.77 12.66 -19.18
N GLN A 369 -3.74 12.78 -20.51
CA GLN A 369 -2.52 12.97 -21.27
C GLN A 369 -1.79 14.26 -20.86
N SER A 370 -2.50 15.39 -20.78
CA SER A 370 -1.90 16.67 -20.36
C SER A 370 -1.36 16.59 -18.95
N ALA A 371 -2.17 16.12 -17.99
CA ALA A 371 -1.76 16.00 -16.59
C ALA A 371 -0.52 15.11 -16.40
N PHE A 372 -0.39 14.06 -17.21
CA PHE A 372 0.80 13.21 -17.23
C PHE A 372 2.00 13.93 -17.87
N MET A 373 1.84 14.51 -19.06
CA MET A 373 2.92 15.15 -19.80
C MET A 373 3.51 16.35 -19.04
N ASP A 374 2.67 17.19 -18.43
CA ASP A 374 3.11 18.38 -17.70
C ASP A 374 3.96 18.01 -16.49
N ARG A 375 3.59 16.96 -15.75
CA ARG A 375 4.33 16.52 -14.56
C ARG A 375 5.58 15.71 -14.91
N VAL A 376 5.49 14.81 -15.89
CA VAL A 376 6.53 13.79 -16.15
C VAL A 376 7.51 14.22 -17.22
N VAL A 377 7.11 15.04 -18.20
CA VAL A 377 7.93 15.40 -19.37
C VAL A 377 8.37 16.87 -19.36
N VAL A 378 7.61 17.75 -18.71
CA VAL A 378 7.96 19.19 -18.57
C VAL A 378 8.50 19.50 -17.17
N GLY A 379 8.04 18.79 -16.13
CA GLY A 379 8.52 18.94 -14.76
C GLY A 379 9.99 18.55 -14.54
N GLY A 380 10.61 19.12 -13.49
CA GLY A 380 12.05 18.99 -13.19
C GLY A 380 12.57 17.58 -12.86
N ASP A 381 11.72 16.55 -12.79
CA ASP A 381 12.14 15.16 -12.54
C ASP A 381 12.71 14.45 -13.78
N VAL A 382 12.48 14.99 -14.99
CA VAL A 382 13.00 14.45 -16.25
C VAL A 382 14.53 14.29 -16.22
N PHE A 383 15.22 15.31 -15.72
CA PHE A 383 16.68 15.37 -15.71
C PHE A 383 17.33 14.48 -14.65
N ARG A 384 16.54 13.77 -13.82
CA ARG A 384 17.07 12.89 -12.78
C ARG A 384 17.37 11.48 -13.29
N LYS A 385 16.78 11.07 -14.43
CA LYS A 385 16.92 9.70 -14.98
C LYS A 385 17.08 9.64 -16.51
N THR A 386 16.95 10.75 -17.23
CA THR A 386 16.99 10.78 -18.70
C THR A 386 17.53 12.13 -19.18
N THR A 387 18.24 12.16 -20.32
CA THR A 387 18.76 13.41 -20.89
C THR A 387 17.74 14.07 -21.82
N PRO A 388 17.75 15.41 -21.98
CA PRO A 388 16.87 16.09 -22.94
C PRO A 388 17.11 15.62 -24.38
N GLU A 389 18.33 15.23 -24.74
CA GLU A 389 18.67 14.65 -26.04
C GLU A 389 17.92 13.34 -26.27
N GLU A 390 18.00 12.41 -25.31
CA GLU A 390 17.31 11.10 -25.39
C GLU A 390 15.79 11.26 -25.54
N ILE A 391 15.20 12.26 -24.87
CA ILE A 391 13.77 12.57 -25.00
C ILE A 391 13.43 13.14 -26.37
N ASN A 392 14.27 14.02 -26.90
CA ASN A 392 14.07 14.56 -28.24
C ASN A 392 14.24 13.49 -29.32
N GLU A 393 15.22 12.60 -29.17
CA GLU A 393 15.38 11.41 -30.01
C GLU A 393 14.12 10.53 -29.96
N PHE A 394 13.60 10.25 -28.76
CA PHE A 394 12.37 9.47 -28.61
C PHE A 394 11.15 10.14 -29.24
N LYS A 395 10.96 11.45 -29.01
CA LYS A 395 9.87 12.24 -29.62
C LYS A 395 9.94 12.19 -31.16
N ASN A 396 11.12 12.38 -31.73
CA ASN A 396 11.33 12.30 -33.18
C ASN A 396 11.08 10.89 -33.71
N PHE A 397 11.55 9.86 -33.00
CA PHE A 397 11.32 8.46 -33.35
C PHE A 397 9.82 8.15 -33.40
N VAL A 398 9.06 8.51 -32.36
CA VAL A 398 7.60 8.29 -32.31
C VAL A 398 6.89 9.07 -33.40
N LYS A 399 7.24 10.35 -33.61
CA LYS A 399 6.65 11.18 -34.67
C LYS A 399 6.79 10.54 -36.06
N ASN A 400 7.92 9.91 -36.34
CA ASN A 400 8.23 9.32 -37.64
C ASN A 400 7.70 7.89 -37.83
N THR A 401 7.43 7.17 -36.74
CA THR A 401 7.09 5.74 -36.81
C THR A 401 5.71 5.39 -36.23
N ALA A 402 5.01 6.32 -35.58
CA ALA A 402 3.60 6.19 -35.19
C ALA A 402 2.65 6.10 -36.41
N PRO A 403 1.36 5.75 -36.23
CA PRO A 403 0.74 5.20 -35.02
C PRO A 403 1.15 3.75 -34.77
N TYR A 404 1.00 3.28 -33.53
CA TYR A 404 1.20 1.87 -33.15
C TYR A 404 -0.09 1.33 -32.53
N ASP A 405 -0.33 0.02 -32.69
CA ASP A 405 -1.39 -0.69 -31.97
C ASP A 405 -0.96 -1.11 -30.58
N MET A 406 0.33 -1.42 -30.40
CA MET A 406 0.89 -1.98 -29.17
C MET A 406 2.23 -1.35 -28.83
N VAL A 407 2.37 -0.90 -27.59
CA VAL A 407 3.65 -0.46 -27.00
C VAL A 407 4.03 -1.47 -25.93
N ILE A 408 5.24 -2.03 -26.04
CA ILE A 408 5.74 -3.10 -25.18
C ILE A 408 6.96 -2.59 -24.42
N ASP A 409 6.90 -2.68 -23.09
CA ASP A 409 8.10 -2.53 -22.24
C ASP A 409 8.90 -3.85 -22.25
N GLY A 410 9.99 -3.85 -23.01
CA GLY A 410 10.76 -5.04 -23.32
C GLY A 410 11.41 -5.69 -22.12
N LEU A 411 11.90 -4.90 -21.15
CA LEU A 411 12.50 -5.45 -19.94
C LEU A 411 11.45 -6.02 -19.00
N ASN A 412 10.37 -5.27 -18.74
CA ASN A 412 9.32 -5.74 -17.85
C ASN A 412 8.70 -7.04 -18.34
N ILE A 413 8.49 -7.19 -19.65
CA ILE A 413 8.04 -8.47 -20.23
C ILE A 413 9.10 -9.57 -20.09
N ALA A 414 10.36 -9.28 -20.36
CA ALA A 414 11.44 -10.27 -20.29
C ALA A 414 11.62 -10.88 -18.89
N PHE A 415 11.46 -10.08 -17.83
CA PHE A 415 11.64 -10.53 -16.44
C PHE A 415 10.41 -11.22 -15.83
N THR A 416 9.29 -11.34 -16.56
CA THR A 416 8.10 -12.08 -16.10
C THR A 416 8.28 -13.60 -16.03
N GLY A 417 9.37 -14.14 -16.60
CA GLY A 417 9.58 -15.57 -16.78
C GLY A 417 10.35 -16.27 -15.66
N GLY A 418 9.67 -17.07 -14.85
CA GLY A 418 10.25 -18.15 -14.04
C GLY A 418 11.08 -17.72 -12.81
N PRO A 419 11.51 -18.69 -11.97
CA PRO A 419 12.30 -18.40 -10.77
C PRO A 419 13.62 -17.71 -11.12
N LYS A 420 14.05 -16.74 -10.31
CA LYS A 420 15.24 -15.87 -10.54
C LYS A 420 16.51 -16.65 -10.96
N LYS A 421 16.68 -17.90 -10.50
CA LYS A 421 17.82 -18.77 -10.84
C LYS A 421 17.83 -19.32 -12.28
N ALA A 422 16.72 -19.21 -13.03
CA ALA A 422 16.58 -19.66 -14.42
C ALA A 422 16.56 -18.50 -15.43
N GLN A 423 16.72 -17.27 -14.95
CA GLN A 423 16.72 -16.06 -15.77
C GLN A 423 18.08 -15.89 -16.45
N SER A 424 18.08 -15.85 -17.78
CA SER A 424 19.25 -15.60 -18.60
C SER A 424 18.89 -14.65 -19.74
N PRO A 425 19.86 -13.94 -20.34
CA PRO A 425 19.60 -13.14 -21.55
C PRO A 425 18.89 -13.93 -22.65
N GLN A 426 19.11 -15.25 -22.70
CA GLN A 426 18.46 -16.14 -23.65
C GLN A 426 16.98 -16.40 -23.34
N SER A 427 16.61 -16.60 -22.07
CA SER A 427 15.20 -16.74 -21.70
C SER A 427 14.46 -15.41 -21.84
N HIS A 428 15.09 -14.29 -21.47
CA HIS A 428 14.57 -12.93 -21.62
C HIS A 428 14.23 -12.60 -23.08
N ALA A 429 15.20 -12.76 -23.97
CA ALA A 429 15.02 -12.49 -25.40
C ALA A 429 13.97 -13.41 -26.03
N ARG A 430 13.90 -14.67 -25.60
CA ARG A 430 12.88 -15.63 -26.07
C ARG A 430 11.47 -15.20 -25.68
N THR A 431 11.26 -14.82 -24.42
CA THR A 431 9.95 -14.35 -23.92
C THR A 431 9.49 -13.12 -24.70
N LEU A 432 10.35 -12.11 -24.83
CA LEU A 432 10.05 -10.90 -25.58
C LEU A 432 9.71 -11.21 -27.05
N HIS A 433 10.51 -12.08 -27.68
CA HIS A 433 10.28 -12.52 -29.06
C HIS A 433 8.90 -13.16 -29.26
N HIS A 434 8.47 -14.05 -28.34
CA HIS A 434 7.15 -14.67 -28.43
C HIS A 434 6.01 -13.65 -28.32
N VAL A 435 6.14 -12.64 -27.45
CA VAL A 435 5.11 -11.59 -27.29
C VAL A 435 5.04 -10.72 -28.54
N VAL A 436 6.18 -10.29 -29.08
CA VAL A 436 6.21 -9.51 -30.34
C VAL A 436 5.61 -10.32 -31.49
N LYS A 437 6.04 -11.57 -31.66
CA LYS A 437 5.53 -12.48 -32.70
C LYS A 437 4.01 -12.67 -32.60
N TYR A 438 3.46 -12.78 -31.40
CA TYR A 438 2.01 -12.91 -31.20
C TYR A 438 1.24 -11.72 -31.76
N PHE A 439 1.69 -10.48 -31.49
CA PHE A 439 1.01 -9.28 -31.97
C PHE A 439 1.24 -9.05 -33.47
N VAL A 440 2.46 -9.29 -33.97
CA VAL A 440 2.78 -9.20 -35.40
C VAL A 440 1.93 -10.18 -36.20
N ASN A 441 1.75 -11.42 -35.74
CA ASN A 441 0.89 -12.42 -36.39
C ASN A 441 -0.60 -12.01 -36.43
N LYS A 442 -1.00 -11.03 -35.61
CA LYS A 442 -2.35 -10.45 -35.63
C LYS A 442 -2.40 -9.12 -36.41
N SER A 443 -1.40 -8.88 -37.26
CA SER A 443 -1.25 -7.67 -38.07
C SER A 443 -1.25 -6.39 -37.24
N LYS A 444 -0.71 -6.45 -36.02
CA LYS A 444 -0.57 -5.28 -35.13
C LYS A 444 0.77 -4.61 -35.33
N LYS A 445 0.79 -3.28 -35.42
CA LYS A 445 2.02 -2.49 -35.47
C LYS A 445 2.57 -2.30 -34.07
N VAL A 446 3.78 -2.81 -33.83
CA VAL A 446 4.37 -2.93 -32.50
C VAL A 446 5.54 -1.95 -32.31
N LEU A 447 5.56 -1.26 -31.18
CA LEU A 447 6.71 -0.55 -30.63
C LEU A 447 7.25 -1.32 -29.42
N VAL A 448 8.54 -1.62 -29.41
CA VAL A 448 9.26 -2.18 -28.25
C VAL A 448 10.17 -1.10 -27.66
N LEU A 449 9.98 -0.81 -26.38
CA LEU A 449 10.84 0.05 -25.58
C LEU A 449 11.81 -0.82 -24.79
N GLY A 450 13.11 -0.55 -24.89
CA GLY A 450 14.14 -1.34 -24.23
C GLY A 450 15.30 -0.51 -23.74
N ARG A 451 16.39 -1.17 -23.35
CA ARG A 451 17.64 -0.56 -22.91
C ARG A 451 18.80 -1.01 -23.79
N LYS A 452 19.84 -0.18 -23.92
CA LYS A 452 21.00 -0.50 -24.77
C LYS A 452 21.66 -1.84 -24.48
N HIS A 453 21.69 -2.31 -23.23
CA HIS A 453 22.24 -3.64 -22.92
C HIS A 453 21.46 -4.80 -23.59
N MET A 454 20.23 -4.59 -24.05
CA MET A 454 19.48 -5.60 -24.81
C MET A 454 20.10 -5.88 -26.19
N GLN A 455 21.00 -5.03 -26.69
CA GLN A 455 21.73 -5.28 -27.93
C GLN A 455 22.64 -6.51 -27.83
N SER A 456 23.10 -6.86 -26.63
CA SER A 456 23.93 -8.07 -26.41
C SER A 456 23.10 -9.35 -26.25
N TRP A 457 21.77 -9.26 -26.30
CA TRP A 457 20.90 -10.43 -26.19
C TRP A 457 20.99 -11.31 -27.45
N PRO A 458 20.67 -12.61 -27.34
CA PRO A 458 20.89 -13.56 -28.43
C PRO A 458 20.24 -13.13 -29.76
N PRO A 459 21.04 -12.97 -30.84
CA PRO A 459 20.57 -12.46 -32.14
C PRO A 459 19.43 -13.28 -32.74
N ARG A 460 19.42 -14.61 -32.51
CA ARG A 460 18.36 -15.51 -32.99
C ARG A 460 16.93 -15.07 -32.63
N TYR A 461 16.77 -14.30 -31.55
CA TYR A 461 15.48 -13.75 -31.14
C TYR A 461 15.36 -12.26 -31.47
N MET A 462 16.43 -11.49 -31.21
CA MET A 462 16.43 -10.04 -31.40
C MET A 462 16.32 -9.65 -32.87
N ASP A 463 16.92 -10.40 -33.80
CA ASP A 463 16.83 -10.13 -35.24
C ASP A 463 15.38 -10.14 -35.73
N TYR A 464 14.57 -11.08 -35.25
CA TYR A 464 13.16 -11.10 -35.58
C TYR A 464 12.44 -9.86 -35.02
N ILE A 465 12.75 -9.48 -33.78
CA ILE A 465 12.12 -8.31 -33.14
C ILE A 465 12.45 -7.04 -33.94
N TYR A 466 13.73 -6.80 -34.26
CA TYR A 466 14.16 -5.64 -35.04
C TYR A 466 13.53 -5.58 -36.44
N ARG A 467 13.33 -6.73 -37.10
CA ARG A 467 12.73 -6.79 -38.44
C ARG A 467 11.21 -6.60 -38.45
N ASN A 468 10.53 -6.90 -37.34
CA ASN A 468 9.06 -6.98 -37.31
C ASN A 468 8.41 -5.98 -36.33
N SER A 469 9.22 -5.11 -35.71
CA SER A 469 8.72 -4.07 -34.81
C SER A 469 9.62 -2.84 -34.84
N HIS A 470 9.08 -1.71 -34.43
CA HIS A 470 9.90 -0.53 -34.14
C HIS A 470 10.52 -0.71 -32.76
N VAL A 471 11.84 -0.57 -32.65
CA VAL A 471 12.55 -0.75 -31.37
C VAL A 471 13.27 0.53 -31.01
N PHE A 472 12.98 1.06 -29.82
CA PHE A 472 13.72 2.19 -29.24
C PHE A 472 14.46 1.70 -27.99
N LEU A 473 15.78 1.87 -27.98
CA LEU A 473 16.64 1.44 -26.87
C LEU A 473 17.18 2.66 -26.12
N ALA A 474 16.60 2.91 -24.95
CA ALA A 474 17.02 3.94 -24.03
C ALA A 474 18.39 3.62 -23.40
N GLN A 475 19.06 4.63 -22.84
CA GLN A 475 20.29 4.47 -22.06
C GLN A 475 20.06 3.53 -20.87
N ASN A 476 21.09 2.83 -20.40
CA ASN A 476 20.95 2.02 -19.19
C ASN A 476 20.81 2.94 -17.96
N LEU A 477 19.91 2.61 -17.02
CA LEU A 477 19.79 3.31 -15.73
C LEU A 477 20.87 2.88 -14.75
#